data_AF-A0AAD7TLW4-F1
#
_entry.id   AF-A0AAD7TLW4-F1
#
_cell.length_a   1.000
_cell.length_b   1.000
_cell.length_c   1.000
_cell.angle_alpha   90.00
_cell.angle_beta   90.00
_cell.angle_gamma   90.00
#
_symmetry.space_group_name_H-M   'P 1'
#
loop_
_entity.id
_entity.type
_entity.pdbx_description
1 polymer ?
#
loop_
_entity_poly.entity_id
_entity_poly.type
_entity_poly.pdbx_seq_one_letter_code
_entity_poly.pdbx_strand_id
1 'polypeptide(L)'
;MTISFAGDSPVIQSGYDPAFLAPDEIPEHSLCAILGIPTPSYKPWLRPDQSPLLSEDNIPLGMTLLHAPGHTPDELALWDADEGMLYVGDTLYEQAHIIFTKEGSIVLWFKTVDKLIRLVAESGKGDAVRINCGHVTAERPAMDVLRTTKAFMLDVVEGREEVKMRMHKRGEEYVEYVQDGGRYSLICPERLVKEARGAMGCDTPAT
;
A
#
# COMPACT_ATOMS: atom_id res chain seq x y z
N MET A 1 14.67 -7.07 22.72
CA MET A 1 15.86 -6.30 22.30
C MET A 1 15.37 -4.90 21.97
N THR A 2 15.78 -3.89 22.73
CA THR A 2 15.45 -2.49 22.40
C THR A 2 16.32 -2.09 21.22
N ILE A 3 15.71 -1.72 20.09
CA ILE A 3 16.46 -1.12 19.00
C ILE A 3 16.76 0.31 19.45
N SER A 4 18.03 0.58 19.76
CA SER A 4 18.49 1.96 19.96
C SER A 4 18.75 2.54 18.58
N PHE A 5 17.76 3.24 18.02
CA PHE A 5 18.03 4.18 16.95
C PHE A 5 18.93 5.32 17.50
N ALA A 6 19.68 5.99 16.63
CA ALA A 6 20.31 7.24 17.03
C ALA A 6 19.21 8.20 17.50
N GLY A 7 19.50 9.06 18.50
CA GLY A 7 18.49 9.92 19.13
C GLY A 7 17.76 10.84 18.14
N ASP A 8 18.39 11.08 17.00
CA ASP A 8 17.96 11.93 15.88
C ASP A 8 17.14 11.19 14.80
N SER A 9 16.85 9.89 15.00
CA SER A 9 16.26 9.02 13.98
C SER A 9 14.85 8.55 14.40
N PRO A 10 13.80 9.37 14.26
CA PRO A 10 12.45 9.01 14.66
C PRO A 10 11.88 7.89 13.77
N VAL A 11 11.18 6.94 14.39
CA VAL A 11 10.36 5.95 13.65
C VAL A 11 9.01 6.59 13.38
N ILE A 12 8.76 6.94 12.12
CA ILE A 12 7.50 7.55 11.68
C ILE A 12 6.53 6.46 11.27
N GLN A 13 5.27 6.60 11.67
CA GLN A 13 4.18 5.70 11.31
C GLN A 13 2.92 6.48 10.93
N SER A 14 2.02 5.82 10.20
CA SER A 14 0.73 6.39 9.83
C SER A 14 -0.15 6.60 11.05
N GLY A 15 -0.73 7.79 11.17
CA GLY A 15 -1.81 8.06 12.12
C GLY A 15 -3.19 7.57 11.65
N TYR A 16 -3.30 6.88 10.51
CA TYR A 16 -4.58 6.45 9.93
C TYR A 16 -5.31 5.41 10.79
N ASP A 17 -4.60 4.35 11.21
CA ASP A 17 -5.11 3.30 12.08
C ASP A 17 -4.15 3.03 13.26
N PRO A 18 -4.22 3.83 14.33
CA PRO A 18 -3.38 3.64 15.50
C PRO A 18 -3.63 2.32 16.25
N ALA A 19 -4.81 1.71 16.06
CA ALA A 19 -5.16 0.44 16.71
C ALA A 19 -4.41 -0.73 16.05
N PHE A 20 -4.30 -0.72 14.72
CA PHE A 20 -3.46 -1.68 13.98
C PHE A 20 -1.99 -1.66 14.45
N LEU A 21 -1.52 -0.50 14.89
CA LEU A 21 -0.16 -0.25 15.36
C LEU A 21 0.01 -0.37 16.89
N ALA A 22 -1.03 -0.79 17.63
CA ALA A 22 -0.94 -0.88 19.07
C ALA A 22 0.14 -1.90 19.48
N PRO A 23 0.94 -1.64 20.54
CA PRO A 23 2.08 -2.50 20.91
C PRO A 23 1.74 -3.98 21.08
N ASP A 24 0.55 -4.29 21.58
CA ASP A 24 0.08 -5.66 21.79
C ASP A 24 -0.38 -6.35 20.49
N GLU A 25 -0.67 -5.57 19.44
CA GLU A 25 -1.12 -6.03 18.12
C GLU A 25 0.05 -6.22 17.14
N ILE A 26 1.13 -5.44 17.28
CA ILE A 26 2.32 -5.51 16.40
C ILE A 26 2.87 -6.93 16.23
N PRO A 27 2.98 -7.80 17.27
CA PRO A 27 3.51 -9.15 17.07
C PRO A 27 2.76 -9.96 16.01
N GLU A 28 1.44 -9.80 15.93
CA GLU A 28 0.56 -10.51 14.99
C GLU A 28 0.55 -9.83 13.60
N HIS A 29 0.53 -8.50 13.56
CA HIS A 29 0.51 -7.72 12.32
C HIS A 29 1.89 -7.60 11.65
N SER A 30 2.96 -7.86 12.40
CA SER A 30 4.31 -8.06 11.89
C SER A 30 4.57 -9.53 11.58
N LEU A 31 5.71 -9.82 10.95
CA LEU A 31 6.17 -11.20 10.79
C LEU A 31 6.71 -11.81 12.10
N CYS A 32 6.75 -11.06 13.21
CA CYS A 32 7.45 -11.48 14.43
C CYS A 32 6.85 -12.75 15.06
N ALA A 33 5.53 -12.80 15.28
CA ALA A 33 4.88 -13.98 15.85
C ALA A 33 5.07 -15.23 14.97
N ILE A 34 4.98 -15.06 13.65
CA ILE A 34 5.13 -16.14 12.66
C ILE A 34 6.55 -16.68 12.63
N LEU A 35 7.55 -15.80 12.70
CA LEU A 35 8.95 -16.17 12.70
C LEU A 35 9.45 -16.62 14.08
N GLY A 36 8.63 -16.51 15.13
CA GLY A 36 9.02 -16.81 16.50
C GLY A 36 10.14 -15.89 17.03
N ILE A 37 10.22 -14.66 16.52
CA ILE A 37 11.25 -13.69 16.90
C ILE A 37 10.68 -12.60 17.82
N PRO A 38 11.50 -11.98 18.68
CA PRO A 38 11.04 -10.90 19.53
C PRO A 38 10.58 -9.68 18.71
N THR A 39 9.39 -9.17 19.02
CA THR A 39 8.91 -7.89 18.48
C THR A 39 9.80 -6.75 18.98
N PRO A 40 10.32 -5.88 18.09
CA PRO A 40 11.10 -4.73 18.50
C PRO A 40 10.24 -3.73 19.29
N SER A 41 10.85 -3.11 20.30
CA SER A 41 10.22 -2.03 21.06
C SER A 41 10.81 -0.69 20.63
N TYR A 42 9.92 0.23 20.25
CA TYR A 42 10.22 1.61 19.88
C TYR A 42 9.00 2.48 20.18
N LYS A 43 9.19 3.80 20.25
CA LYS A 43 8.09 4.77 20.37
C LYS A 43 7.83 5.38 18.99
N PRO A 44 6.74 5.00 18.30
CA PRO A 44 6.47 5.59 17.00
C PRO A 44 6.00 7.03 17.12
N TRP A 45 6.29 7.81 16.08
CA TRP A 45 5.68 9.10 15.86
C TRP A 45 4.56 8.94 14.82
N LEU A 46 3.32 8.87 15.32
CA LEU A 46 2.15 8.85 14.46
C LEU A 46 1.97 10.21 13.80
N ARG A 47 1.94 10.22 12.47
CA ARG A 47 1.83 11.45 11.67
C ARG A 47 0.48 11.55 10.97
N PRO A 48 -0.15 12.73 10.92
CA PRO A 48 -1.37 12.93 10.14
C PRO A 48 -1.06 12.89 8.65
N ASP A 49 -2.11 12.65 7.85
CA ASP A 49 -2.03 12.68 6.39
C ASP A 49 -1.59 14.08 5.92
N GLN A 50 -0.90 14.13 4.77
CA GLN A 50 -0.39 15.35 4.15
C GLN A 50 0.52 16.17 5.08
N SER A 51 1.25 15.53 5.98
CA SER A 51 2.16 16.23 6.89
C SER A 51 3.57 16.37 6.28
N PRO A 52 4.22 17.53 6.38
CA PRO A 52 5.60 17.68 5.93
C PRO A 52 6.52 16.81 6.80
N LEU A 53 7.50 16.19 6.18
CA LEU A 53 8.60 15.54 6.88
C LEU A 53 9.63 16.59 7.28
N LEU A 54 10.02 16.54 8.55
CA LEU A 54 10.95 17.48 9.16
C LEU A 54 12.12 16.70 9.75
N SER A 55 13.30 17.31 9.78
CA SER A 55 14.42 16.86 10.61
C SER A 55 14.10 17.01 12.11
N GLU A 56 14.99 16.50 12.97
CA GLU A 56 14.92 16.70 14.43
C GLU A 56 14.85 18.20 14.79
N ASP A 57 15.60 19.05 14.07
CA ASP A 57 15.62 20.50 14.24
C ASP A 57 14.45 21.24 13.57
N ASN A 58 13.39 20.52 13.18
CA ASN A 58 12.21 21.03 12.46
C ASN A 58 12.51 21.66 11.08
N ILE A 59 13.58 21.23 10.42
CA ILE A 59 13.92 21.68 9.07
C ILE A 59 13.12 20.85 8.05
N PRO A 60 12.36 21.46 7.13
CA PRO A 60 11.65 20.72 6.10
C PRO A 60 12.60 19.89 5.22
N LEU A 61 12.26 18.62 5.02
CA LEU A 61 13.04 17.68 4.20
C LEU A 61 12.58 17.65 2.73
N GLY A 62 11.70 18.56 2.30
CA GLY A 62 11.15 18.60 0.94
C GLY A 62 10.08 17.54 0.64
N MET A 63 9.86 16.60 1.56
CA MET A 63 8.90 15.51 1.39
C MET A 63 7.60 15.71 2.20
N THR A 64 6.49 15.28 1.63
CA THR A 64 5.18 15.20 2.28
C THR A 64 4.79 13.75 2.51
N LEU A 65 4.44 13.43 3.76
CA LEU A 65 3.89 12.12 4.13
C LEU A 65 2.42 12.03 3.74
N LEU A 66 2.03 10.92 3.14
CA LEU A 66 0.68 10.60 2.73
C LEU A 66 0.25 9.28 3.36
N HIS A 67 -0.96 9.23 3.90
CA HIS A 67 -1.61 7.96 4.22
C HIS A 67 -2.02 7.26 2.94
N ALA A 68 -1.70 5.97 2.83
CA ALA A 68 -1.97 5.12 1.68
C ALA A 68 -2.64 3.79 2.09
N PRO A 69 -3.67 3.78 2.94
CA PRO A 69 -4.26 2.54 3.44
C PRO A 69 -4.82 1.70 2.30
N GLY A 70 -4.60 0.39 2.37
CA GLY A 70 -5.06 -0.52 1.34
C GLY A 70 -4.34 -1.84 1.39
N HIS A 71 -3.06 -1.87 1.04
CA HIS A 71 -2.28 -3.11 1.13
C HIS A 71 -2.02 -3.49 2.59
N THR A 72 -1.74 -2.52 3.47
CA THR A 72 -1.98 -2.59 4.92
C THR A 72 -2.78 -1.39 5.42
N PRO A 73 -3.38 -1.45 6.64
CA PRO A 73 -4.09 -0.30 7.22
C PRO A 73 -3.20 0.91 7.53
N ASP A 74 -1.93 0.70 7.86
CA ASP A 74 -0.97 1.73 8.28
C ASP A 74 -0.05 2.25 7.17
N GLU A 75 -0.28 1.82 5.93
CA GLU A 75 0.64 2.10 4.85
C GLU A 75 0.79 3.59 4.55
N LEU A 76 2.02 3.97 4.17
CA LEU A 76 2.43 5.33 3.86
C LEU A 76 2.97 5.44 2.44
N ALA A 77 2.75 6.61 1.84
CA ALA A 77 3.44 7.08 0.65
C ALA A 77 4.15 8.41 0.96
N LEU A 78 5.17 8.75 0.17
CA LEU A 78 5.89 10.03 0.25
C LEU A 78 5.79 10.77 -1.08
N TRP A 79 5.58 12.08 -1.00
CA TRP A 79 5.56 12.97 -2.14
C TRP A 79 6.70 13.98 -2.05
N ASP A 80 7.61 13.95 -3.02
CA ASP A 80 8.61 14.99 -3.23
C ASP A 80 8.13 15.91 -4.36
N ALA A 81 7.68 17.11 -3.95
CA ALA A 81 7.14 18.08 -4.89
C ALA A 81 8.24 18.70 -5.77
N ASP A 82 9.45 18.84 -5.26
CA ASP A 82 10.56 19.52 -5.93
C ASP A 82 11.18 18.63 -7.01
N GLU A 83 11.30 17.34 -6.74
CA GLU A 83 11.73 16.33 -7.72
C GLU A 83 10.57 15.87 -8.61
N GLY A 84 9.32 15.99 -8.16
CA GLY A 84 8.18 15.39 -8.84
C GLY A 84 8.22 13.86 -8.73
N MET A 85 8.51 13.37 -7.54
CA MET A 85 8.71 11.94 -7.27
C MET A 85 7.71 11.45 -6.22
N LEU A 86 7.00 10.37 -6.56
CA LEU A 86 6.05 9.70 -5.69
C LEU A 86 6.62 8.34 -5.25
N TYR A 87 6.72 8.13 -3.95
CA TYR A 87 7.15 6.86 -3.37
C TYR A 87 5.95 6.19 -2.72
N VAL A 88 5.53 5.01 -3.19
CA VAL A 88 4.27 4.38 -2.75
C VAL A 88 4.44 3.09 -1.95
N GLY A 89 5.67 2.67 -1.66
CA GLY A 89 5.90 1.41 -0.95
C GLY A 89 5.23 0.23 -1.67
N ASP A 90 4.55 -0.62 -0.91
CA ASP A 90 3.95 -1.86 -1.41
C ASP A 90 2.51 -1.69 -1.91
N THR A 91 2.03 -0.45 -1.99
CA THR A 91 0.69 -0.10 -2.44
C THR A 91 0.46 -0.71 -3.81
N LEU A 92 1.42 -0.57 -4.72
CA LEU A 92 1.36 -1.17 -6.04
C LEU A 92 2.75 -1.29 -6.65
N TYR A 93 2.92 -2.22 -7.60
CA TYR A 93 4.12 -2.32 -8.42
C TYR A 93 3.83 -3.21 -9.65
N GLU A 94 4.65 -3.03 -10.67
CA GLU A 94 4.71 -3.84 -11.89
C GLU A 94 5.59 -5.09 -11.66
N GLN A 95 5.39 -6.15 -12.44
CA GLN A 95 6.28 -7.31 -12.59
C GLN A 95 6.57 -8.14 -11.31
N ALA A 96 5.85 -7.87 -10.23
CA ALA A 96 5.84 -8.67 -9.01
C ALA A 96 4.42 -8.69 -8.44
N HIS A 97 4.09 -9.72 -7.65
CA HIS A 97 2.77 -9.85 -7.04
C HIS A 97 2.54 -8.76 -6.02
N ILE A 98 1.52 -7.94 -6.21
CA ILE A 98 0.99 -7.10 -5.13
C ILE A 98 0.36 -8.05 -4.11
N ILE A 99 0.98 -8.21 -2.94
CA ILE A 99 0.56 -9.20 -1.93
C ILE A 99 -0.19 -8.49 -0.79
N PHE A 100 -1.51 -8.56 -0.74
CA PHE A 100 -2.26 -7.99 0.38
C PHE A 100 -2.09 -8.84 1.65
N THR A 101 -1.99 -8.18 2.80
CA THR A 101 -2.10 -8.88 4.10
C THR A 101 -3.56 -9.24 4.40
N LYS A 102 -3.78 -10.03 5.47
CA LYS A 102 -5.14 -10.37 5.90
C LYS A 102 -5.91 -9.13 6.38
N GLU A 103 -5.21 -8.08 6.79
CA GLU A 103 -5.78 -6.82 7.31
C GLU A 103 -5.97 -5.76 6.22
N GLY A 104 -5.50 -6.01 4.99
CA GLY A 104 -5.67 -5.10 3.87
C GLY A 104 -7.14 -4.90 3.45
N SER A 105 -7.36 -3.94 2.57
CA SER A 105 -8.66 -3.58 2.00
C SER A 105 -8.53 -3.07 0.58
N ILE A 106 -9.04 -3.83 -0.40
CA ILE A 106 -9.08 -3.40 -1.81
C ILE A 106 -9.97 -2.15 -1.99
N VAL A 107 -11.02 -1.98 -1.17
CA VAL A 107 -11.87 -0.79 -1.19
C VAL A 107 -11.10 0.47 -0.78
N LEU A 108 -10.32 0.40 0.31
CA LEU A 108 -9.47 1.52 0.71
C LEU A 108 -8.33 1.74 -0.28
N TRP A 109 -7.77 0.66 -0.82
CA TRP A 109 -6.75 0.73 -1.86
C TRP A 109 -7.21 1.53 -3.08
N PHE A 110 -8.43 1.31 -3.59
CA PHE A 110 -8.96 2.12 -4.70
C PHE A 110 -9.03 3.61 -4.35
N LYS A 111 -9.47 3.95 -3.12
CA LYS A 111 -9.52 5.35 -2.64
C LYS A 111 -8.11 5.95 -2.55
N THR A 112 -7.14 5.16 -2.08
CA THR A 112 -5.73 5.54 -2.03
C THR A 112 -5.20 5.83 -3.43
N VAL A 113 -5.39 4.91 -4.38
CA VAL A 113 -4.92 5.11 -5.76
C VAL A 113 -5.60 6.31 -6.42
N ASP A 114 -6.89 6.55 -6.17
CA ASP A 114 -7.59 7.75 -6.65
C ASP A 114 -7.03 9.04 -6.07
N LYS A 115 -6.73 9.06 -4.77
CA LYS A 115 -6.06 10.18 -4.11
C LYS A 115 -4.68 10.44 -4.74
N LEU A 116 -3.90 9.39 -5.02
CA LEU A 116 -2.58 9.52 -5.65
C LEU A 116 -2.65 9.99 -7.10
N ILE A 117 -3.60 9.48 -7.90
CA ILE A 117 -3.88 9.97 -9.26
C ILE A 117 -4.20 11.46 -9.22
N ARG A 118 -5.06 11.88 -8.29
CA ARG A 118 -5.44 13.28 -8.11
C ARG A 118 -4.24 14.14 -7.73
N LEU A 119 -3.42 13.70 -6.78
CA LEU A 119 -2.19 14.40 -6.38
C LEU A 119 -1.27 14.63 -7.58
N VAL A 120 -1.01 13.60 -8.38
CA VAL A 120 -0.15 13.70 -9.58
C VAL A 120 -0.76 14.68 -10.59
N ALA A 121 -2.06 14.61 -10.84
CA ALA A 121 -2.75 15.51 -11.77
C ALA A 121 -2.72 16.97 -11.31
N GLU A 122 -2.87 17.22 -10.01
CA GLU A 122 -2.92 18.56 -9.42
C GLU A 122 -1.52 19.14 -9.12
N SER A 123 -0.45 18.35 -9.23
CA SER A 123 0.93 18.76 -8.95
C SER A 123 1.48 19.87 -9.86
N GLY A 124 0.84 20.13 -11.00
CA GLY A 124 1.36 21.01 -12.06
C GLY A 124 2.54 20.43 -12.84
N LYS A 125 3.03 19.24 -12.46
CA LYS A 125 4.13 18.54 -13.15
C LYS A 125 3.66 17.50 -14.17
N GLY A 126 2.38 17.14 -14.14
CA GLY A 126 1.74 16.29 -15.15
C GLY A 126 2.53 15.00 -15.43
N ASP A 127 2.88 14.78 -16.70
CA ASP A 127 3.59 13.58 -17.16
C ASP A 127 5.06 13.50 -16.73
N ALA A 128 5.61 14.57 -16.14
CA ALA A 128 6.97 14.57 -15.61
C ALA A 128 7.09 13.82 -14.29
N VAL A 129 5.96 13.57 -13.60
CA VAL A 129 5.97 12.90 -12.29
C VAL A 129 6.36 11.43 -12.44
N ARG A 130 7.31 11.00 -11.61
CA ARG A 130 7.79 9.61 -11.57
C ARG A 130 7.32 8.90 -10.30
N ILE A 131 7.26 7.57 -10.35
CA ILE A 131 6.88 6.71 -9.23
C ILE A 131 7.96 5.68 -8.91
N ASN A 132 8.20 5.49 -7.61
CA ASN A 132 9.01 4.42 -7.04
C ASN A 132 8.14 3.58 -6.10
N CYS A 133 8.25 2.26 -6.21
CA CYS A 133 7.50 1.30 -5.41
C CYS A 133 8.46 0.44 -4.58
N GLY A 134 7.95 -0.31 -3.61
CA GLY A 134 8.75 -1.12 -2.67
C GLY A 134 9.53 -2.26 -3.32
N HIS A 135 9.20 -2.62 -4.56
CA HIS A 135 9.83 -3.68 -5.33
C HIS A 135 10.47 -3.17 -6.65
N VAL A 136 10.26 -3.88 -7.76
CA VAL A 136 11.02 -3.73 -9.02
C VAL A 136 10.67 -2.48 -9.84
N THR A 137 9.65 -1.72 -9.42
CA THR A 137 9.14 -0.56 -10.15
C THR A 137 9.84 0.70 -9.66
N ALA A 138 10.86 1.14 -10.40
CA ALA A 138 11.61 2.35 -10.11
C ALA A 138 11.53 3.37 -11.25
N GLU A 139 11.40 4.63 -10.88
CA GLU A 139 11.33 5.80 -11.76
C GLU A 139 10.43 5.59 -12.97
N ARG A 140 9.21 5.10 -12.81
CA ARG A 140 8.25 4.91 -13.93
C ARG A 140 7.33 6.12 -14.07
N PRO A 141 6.69 6.37 -15.22
CA PRO A 141 5.70 7.45 -15.33
C PRO A 141 4.55 7.21 -14.33
N ALA A 142 4.37 8.09 -13.37
CA ALA A 142 3.48 7.84 -12.24
C ALA A 142 2.02 7.65 -12.67
N MET A 143 1.54 8.53 -13.57
CA MET A 143 0.16 8.50 -14.04
C MET A 143 -0.17 7.21 -14.83
N ASP A 144 0.78 6.70 -15.61
CA ASP A 144 0.63 5.44 -16.34
C ASP A 144 0.47 4.29 -15.34
N VAL A 145 1.47 4.08 -14.47
CA VAL A 145 1.47 3.00 -13.49
C VAL A 145 0.24 3.03 -12.59
N LEU A 146 -0.12 4.20 -12.03
CA LEU A 146 -1.31 4.33 -11.18
C LEU A 146 -2.59 3.91 -11.90
N ARG A 147 -2.80 4.38 -13.15
CA ARG A 147 -4.02 4.10 -13.90
C ARG A 147 -4.08 2.65 -14.37
N THR A 148 -2.99 2.11 -14.88
CA THR A 148 -2.98 0.74 -15.42
C THR A 148 -3.03 -0.30 -14.32
N THR A 149 -2.41 -0.07 -13.14
CA THR A 149 -2.63 -0.96 -11.99
C THR A 149 -4.06 -0.85 -11.47
N LYS A 150 -4.64 0.36 -11.41
CA LYS A 150 -6.04 0.53 -11.01
C LYS A 150 -6.99 -0.25 -11.94
N ALA A 151 -6.76 -0.17 -13.25
CA ALA A 151 -7.54 -0.90 -14.24
C ALA A 151 -7.44 -2.42 -14.03
N PHE A 152 -6.23 -2.95 -13.83
CA PHE A 152 -6.03 -4.36 -13.50
C PHE A 152 -6.80 -4.79 -12.24
N MET A 153 -6.71 -4.01 -11.14
CA MET A 153 -7.44 -4.32 -9.91
C MET A 153 -8.96 -4.28 -10.14
N LEU A 154 -9.44 -3.38 -11.01
CA LEU A 154 -10.85 -3.32 -11.38
C LEU A 154 -11.27 -4.56 -12.18
N ASP A 155 -10.44 -5.01 -13.14
CA ASP A 155 -10.67 -6.25 -13.89
C ASP A 155 -10.76 -7.47 -12.96
N VAL A 156 -9.92 -7.55 -11.93
CA VAL A 156 -10.00 -8.59 -10.88
C VAL A 156 -11.34 -8.53 -10.14
N VAL A 157 -11.71 -7.36 -9.63
CA VAL A 157 -12.94 -7.24 -8.82
C VAL A 157 -14.19 -7.50 -9.65
N GLU A 158 -14.22 -7.03 -10.91
CA GLU A 158 -15.32 -7.24 -11.84
C GLU A 158 -15.35 -8.66 -12.43
N GLY A 159 -14.35 -9.50 -12.11
CA GLY A 159 -14.29 -10.90 -12.53
C GLY A 159 -13.88 -11.08 -13.99
N ARG A 160 -13.24 -10.08 -14.60
CA ARG A 160 -12.62 -10.18 -15.93
C ARG A 160 -11.26 -10.89 -15.90
N GLU A 161 -10.53 -10.78 -14.79
CA GLU A 161 -9.31 -11.55 -14.56
C GLU A 161 -9.63 -12.86 -13.84
N GLU A 162 -9.17 -13.98 -14.41
CA GLU A 162 -9.41 -15.31 -13.86
C GLU A 162 -8.43 -15.63 -12.72
N VAL A 163 -8.93 -16.35 -11.71
CA VAL A 163 -8.08 -16.92 -10.65
C VAL A 163 -7.13 -17.95 -11.26
N LYS A 164 -5.83 -17.77 -11.07
CA LYS A 164 -4.77 -18.68 -11.54
C LYS A 164 -4.41 -19.73 -10.50
N MET A 165 -4.46 -19.38 -9.23
CA MET A 165 -4.11 -20.28 -8.12
C MET A 165 -4.93 -19.98 -6.87
N ARG A 166 -5.22 -21.01 -6.08
CA ARG A 166 -5.80 -20.92 -4.74
C ARG A 166 -4.85 -21.54 -3.72
N MET A 167 -4.72 -20.92 -2.56
CA MET A 167 -3.84 -21.38 -1.48
C MET A 167 -4.42 -21.04 -0.12
N HIS A 168 -4.12 -21.84 0.90
CA HIS A 168 -4.54 -21.55 2.28
C HIS A 168 -3.37 -21.00 3.08
N LYS A 169 -3.50 -19.78 3.63
CA LYS A 169 -2.45 -19.09 4.37
C LYS A 169 -3.05 -18.30 5.52
N ARG A 170 -2.44 -18.40 6.71
CA ARG A 170 -2.86 -17.66 7.93
C ARG A 170 -4.36 -17.80 8.26
N GLY A 171 -4.91 -19.00 8.06
CA GLY A 171 -6.31 -19.30 8.36
C GLY A 171 -7.34 -18.80 7.33
N GLU A 172 -6.89 -18.21 6.22
CA GLU A 172 -7.78 -17.72 5.16
C GLU A 172 -7.40 -18.32 3.79
N GLU A 173 -8.38 -18.35 2.88
CA GLU A 173 -8.14 -18.72 1.48
C GLU A 173 -7.64 -17.49 0.71
N TYR A 174 -6.50 -17.66 0.06
CA TYR A 174 -5.86 -16.69 -0.82
C TYR A 174 -6.02 -17.11 -2.27
N VAL A 175 -6.15 -16.11 -3.15
CA VAL A 175 -6.27 -16.26 -4.59
C VAL A 175 -5.16 -15.49 -5.28
N GLU A 176 -4.70 -16.02 -6.40
CA GLU A 176 -3.73 -15.37 -7.28
C GLU A 176 -4.41 -14.97 -8.60
N TYR A 177 -4.11 -13.76 -9.05
CA TYR A 177 -4.44 -13.25 -10.38
C TYR A 177 -3.16 -12.80 -11.07
N VAL A 178 -3.06 -13.07 -12.37
CA VAL A 178 -1.93 -12.64 -13.21
C VAL A 178 -2.51 -12.08 -14.50
N GLN A 179 -2.27 -10.79 -14.74
CA GLN A 179 -2.70 -10.12 -15.95
C GLN A 179 -2.06 -10.77 -17.17
N ASP A 180 -2.80 -10.84 -18.27
CA ASP A 180 -2.21 -11.22 -19.55
C ASP A 180 -1.07 -10.25 -19.93
N GLY A 181 0.06 -10.80 -20.37
CA GLY A 181 1.32 -10.05 -20.55
C GLY A 181 2.15 -9.83 -19.27
N GLY A 182 1.67 -10.23 -18.09
CA GLY A 182 2.47 -10.35 -16.87
C GLY A 182 2.93 -9.02 -16.26
N ARG A 183 2.33 -7.89 -16.66
CA ARG A 183 2.68 -6.58 -16.10
C ARG A 183 2.22 -6.44 -14.65
N TYR A 184 1.05 -6.96 -14.31
CA TYR A 184 0.50 -6.95 -12.95
C TYR A 184 0.08 -8.32 -12.49
N SER A 185 0.24 -8.55 -11.20
CA SER A 185 -0.30 -9.72 -10.53
C SER A 185 -0.69 -9.37 -9.09
N LEU A 186 -1.63 -10.13 -8.54
CA LEU A 186 -2.20 -9.92 -7.21
C LEU A 186 -2.23 -11.25 -6.47
N ILE A 187 -1.85 -11.24 -5.20
CA ILE A 187 -2.13 -12.31 -4.25
C ILE A 187 -2.84 -11.67 -3.04
N CYS A 188 -4.03 -12.13 -2.73
CA CYS A 188 -4.80 -11.58 -1.61
C CYS A 188 -5.74 -12.62 -1.01
N PRO A 189 -6.23 -12.43 0.23
CA PRO A 189 -7.39 -13.17 0.70
C PRO A 189 -8.57 -13.01 -0.26
N GLU A 190 -9.26 -14.09 -0.60
CA GLU A 190 -10.40 -14.04 -1.52
C GLU A 190 -11.54 -13.16 -0.97
N ARG A 191 -11.69 -13.08 0.36
CA ARG A 191 -12.69 -12.22 0.98
C ARG A 191 -12.53 -10.75 0.55
N LEU A 192 -11.30 -10.25 0.38
CA LEU A 192 -11.07 -8.86 0.02
C LEU A 192 -11.61 -8.52 -1.38
N VAL A 193 -11.51 -9.46 -2.32
CA VAL A 193 -12.09 -9.31 -3.66
C VAL A 193 -13.62 -9.30 -3.59
N LYS A 194 -14.20 -10.21 -2.80
CA LYS A 194 -15.65 -10.29 -2.60
C LYS A 194 -16.21 -9.03 -1.93
N GLU A 195 -15.53 -8.52 -0.90
CA GLU A 195 -15.89 -7.28 -0.22
C GLU A 195 -15.83 -6.08 -1.17
N ALA A 196 -14.78 -5.98 -1.99
CA ALA A 196 -14.67 -4.92 -2.99
C ALA A 196 -15.76 -5.03 -4.06
N ARG A 197 -16.09 -6.25 -4.49
CA ARG A 197 -17.17 -6.50 -5.46
C ARG A 197 -18.52 -6.03 -4.93
N GLY A 198 -18.85 -6.40 -3.69
CA GLY A 198 -20.09 -5.95 -3.03
C GLY A 198 -20.13 -4.44 -2.83
N ALA A 199 -19.00 -3.82 -2.45
CA ALA A 199 -18.92 -2.37 -2.27
C ALA A 199 -19.07 -1.58 -3.58
N MET A 200 -18.69 -2.16 -4.73
CA MET A 200 -18.81 -1.53 -6.04
C MET A 200 -20.12 -1.87 -6.78
N GLY A 201 -20.98 -2.71 -6.20
CA GLY A 201 -22.22 -3.14 -6.84
C GLY A 201 -22.00 -4.07 -8.03
N CYS A 202 -20.84 -4.75 -8.09
CA CYS A 202 -20.48 -5.70 -9.14
C CYS A 202 -21.00 -7.11 -8.86
N ASP A 203 -22.16 -7.22 -8.20
CA ASP A 203 -22.84 -8.50 -7.96
C ASP A 203 -23.40 -9.00 -9.29
N THR A 204 -22.63 -9.84 -9.96
CA THR A 204 -23.17 -10.62 -11.08
C THR A 204 -23.81 -11.88 -10.48
N PRO A 205 -25.09 -12.19 -10.77
CA PRO A 205 -25.65 -13.48 -10.40
C PRO A 205 -24.94 -14.56 -11.22
N ALA A 206 -24.17 -15.41 -10.56
CA ALA A 206 -23.72 -16.66 -11.17
C ALA A 206 -24.93 -17.59 -11.28
N THR A 207 -25.52 -17.67 -12.49
CA THR A 207 -26.35 -18.80 -12.92
C THR A 207 -25.50 -19.77 -13.71
#